data_AF-A0A1B6AR54-F1
#
_entry.id   AF-A0A1B6AR54-F1
#
_cell.length_a   1.000
_cell.length_b   1.000
_cell.length_c   1.000
_cell.angle_alpha   90.00
_cell.angle_beta   90.00
_cell.angle_gamma   90.00
#
_symmetry.space_group_name_H-M   'P 1'
#
loop_
_entity.id
_entity.type
_entity.pdbx_description
1 polymer ?
#
loop_
_entity_poly.entity_id
_entity_poly.type
_entity_poly.pdbx_seq_one_letter_code
_entity_poly.pdbx_strand_id
1 'polypeptide(L)' 'MPNLGVLVKDVSRGEVGTAVGWDGPTGTVTLAPLNGDGDDWETTEFKPPNEVDRLCARMVKAKAGK' A
#
# COMPACT_ATOMS: atom_id res chain seq x y z
N MET A 1 9.76 8.24 4.93
CA MET A 1 10.21 7.36 3.85
C MET A 1 9.80 5.93 4.18
N PRO A 2 8.85 5.34 3.45
CA PRO A 2 8.54 3.91 3.56
C PRO A 2 9.66 3.08 2.91
N ASN A 3 9.94 1.92 3.49
CA ASN A 3 10.81 0.92 2.85
C ASN A 3 10.05 0.28 1.69
N LEU A 4 10.72 -0.02 0.58
CA LEU A 4 10.10 -0.74 -0.52
C LEU A 4 9.73 -2.16 -0.08
N GLY A 5 8.62 -2.68 -0.62
CA GLY A 5 8.06 -3.98 -0.27
C GLY A 5 7.26 -4.01 1.05
N VAL A 6 7.17 -2.90 1.79
CA VAL A 6 6.37 -2.84 3.02
C VAL A 6 4.94 -2.39 2.73
N LEU A 7 4.01 -2.84 3.58
CA LEU A 7 2.64 -2.37 3.53
C LEU A 7 2.56 -0.92 4.03
N VAL A 8 1.79 -0.11 3.31
CA VAL A 8 1.51 1.29 3.61
C VAL A 8 0.03 1.53 3.43
N LYS A 9 -0.57 2.30 4.34
CA LYS A 9 -1.96 2.74 4.21
C LYS A 9 -2.02 4.10 3.57
N ASP A 10 -2.73 4.18 2.46
CA ASP A 10 -3.19 5.44 1.89
C ASP A 10 -4.38 5.94 2.71
N VAL A 11 -4.22 7.09 3.35
CA VAL A 11 -5.25 7.69 4.19
C VAL A 11 -6.35 8.33 3.34
N SER A 12 -5.99 8.86 2.16
CA SER A 12 -6.93 9.53 1.26
C SER A 12 -7.95 8.54 0.66
N ARG A 13 -7.47 7.35 0.28
CA ARG A 13 -8.28 6.27 -0.30
C ARG A 13 -8.81 5.30 0.75
N GLY A 14 -8.20 5.27 1.94
CA GLY A 14 -8.49 4.27 2.97
C GLY A 14 -7.99 2.87 2.61
N GLU A 15 -7.17 2.74 1.57
CA GLU A 15 -6.67 1.48 1.02
C GLU A 15 -5.27 1.17 1.54
N VAL A 16 -4.90 -0.11 1.52
CA VAL A 16 -3.54 -0.56 1.87
C VAL A 16 -2.90 -1.10 0.60
N GLY A 17 -1.69 -0.63 0.32
CA GLY A 17 -0.86 -1.09 -0.80
C GLY A 17 0.53 -1.49 -0.35
N THR A 18 1.30 -2.08 -1.27
CA THR A 18 2.72 -2.35 -1.06
C THR A 18 3.52 -1.18 -1.62
N ALA A 19 4.40 -0.57 -0.85
CA ALA A 19 5.28 0.49 -1.34
C ALA A 19 6.25 -0.05 -2.39
N VAL A 20 6.16 0.47 -3.62
CA VAL A 20 7.03 0.11 -4.76
C VAL A 20 7.91 1.27 -5.22
N GLY A 21 7.55 2.50 -4.84
CA GLY A 21 8.33 3.69 -5.12
C GLY A 21 8.22 4.72 -4.00
N TRP A 22 9.25 5.57 -3.87
CA TRP A 22 9.25 6.73 -2.99
C TRP A 22 9.99 7.87 -3.68
N ASP A 23 9.28 8.97 -3.92
CA ASP A 23 9.86 10.23 -4.37
C ASP A 23 10.08 11.13 -3.15
N GLY A 24 11.33 11.20 -2.69
CA GLY A 24 11.73 12.01 -1.55
C GLY A 24 11.48 13.51 -1.70
N PRO A 25 11.77 14.14 -2.87
CA PRO A 25 11.53 15.56 -3.08
C PRO A 25 10.06 15.99 -2.95
N THR A 26 9.13 15.19 -3.48
CA THR A 26 7.69 15.50 -3.44
C THR A 26 6.97 14.89 -2.24
N GLY A 27 7.60 13.93 -1.56
CA GLY A 27 6.99 13.20 -0.46
C GLY A 27 5.93 12.19 -0.93
N THR A 28 6.02 11.75 -2.18
CA THR A 28 5.04 10.85 -2.81
C THR A 28 5.48 9.40 -2.67
N VAL A 29 4.57 8.52 -2.25
CA VAL A 29 4.78 7.07 -2.29
C VAL A 29 3.96 6.47 -3.43
N THR A 30 4.59 5.59 -4.19
CA THR A 30 3.91 4.75 -5.19
C THR A 30 3.57 3.41 -4.54
N LEU A 31 2.30 3.02 -4.60
CA LEU A 31 1.72 1.84 -3.98
C LEU A 31 1.18 0.89 -5.04
N ALA A 32 1.52 -0.39 -4.90
CA ALA A 32 0.97 -1.47 -5.70
C ALA A 32 -0.21 -2.16 -4.99
N PRO A 33 -1.25 -2.55 -5.75
CA PRO A 33 -2.42 -3.23 -5.19
C PRO A 33 -2.07 -4.60 -4.62
N LEU A 34 -2.74 -4.99 -3.53
CA LEU A 34 -2.40 -6.20 -2.78
C LEU A 34 -2.88 -7.50 -3.42
N ASN A 35 -3.97 -7.43 -4.19
CA ASN A 35 -4.48 -8.53 -5.00
C ASN A 35 -3.63 -8.76 -6.26
N GLY A 36 -2.75 -7.83 -6.63
CA GLY A 36 -2.02 -7.88 -7.90
C GLY A 36 -2.86 -7.53 -9.12
N ASP A 37 -4.13 -7.15 -8.92
CA ASP A 37 -5.01 -6.62 -9.96
C ASP A 37 -5.17 -5.11 -9.79
N GLY A 38 -5.04 -4.38 -10.88
CA GLY A 38 -5.12 -2.92 -10.92
C GLY A 38 -3.77 -2.26 -11.09
N ASP A 39 -3.81 -0.97 -11.41
CA ASP A 39 -2.62 -0.16 -11.60
C ASP A 39 -2.06 0.35 -10.26
N ASP A 40 -0.75 0.54 -10.24
CA ASP A 40 -0.08 1.25 -9.17
C ASP A 40 -0.64 2.67 -9.05
N TRP A 41 -0.67 3.21 -7.83
CA TRP A 41 -1.12 4.57 -7.59
C TRP A 41 -0.18 5.33 -6.67
N GLU A 42 -0.26 6.65 -6.76
CA GLU A 42 0.57 7.56 -5.98
C GLU A 42 -0.25 8.24 -4.89
N THR A 43 0.37 8.46 -3.73
CA THR A 43 -0.24 9.23 -2.64
C THR A 43 0.82 9.97 -1.83
N THR A 44 0.46 11.14 -1.32
CA THR A 44 1.26 11.89 -0.34
C THR A 44 0.69 11.75 1.07
N GLU A 45 -0.53 11.22 1.22
CA GLU A 45 -1.24 11.06 2.48
C GLU A 45 -1.20 9.61 2.92
N PHE A 46 -0.09 9.19 3.55
CA PHE A 46 0.10 7.80 3.95
C PHE A 46 0.56 7.63 5.39
N LYS A 47 0.30 6.45 5.95
CA LYS A 47 0.74 6.07 7.30
C LYS A 47 1.14 4.59 7.38
N PRO A 48 1.92 4.21 8.41
CA PRO A 48 2.14 2.81 8.74
C PRO A 48 0.81 2.09 8.98
N PRO A 49 0.62 0.88 8.43
CA PRO A 49 -0.61 0.13 8.62
C PRO A 49 -0.69 -0.39 10.06
N ASN A 50 -1.90 -0.31 10.63
CA ASN A 50 -2.19 -0.90 11.93
C ASN A 50 -2.42 -2.43 11.80
N GLU A 51 -2.72 -3.10 12.91
CA GLU A 51 -2.93 -4.55 12.92
C GLU A 51 -4.14 -4.98 12.08
N VAL A 52 -5.23 -4.21 12.12
CA VAL A 52 -6.44 -4.46 11.32
C VAL A 52 -6.14 -4.33 9.83
N ASP A 53 -5.42 -3.28 9.43
CA ASP A 53 -4.97 -3.04 8.06
C ASP A 53 -4.14 -4.24 7.55
N ARG A 54 -3.23 -4.77 8.39
CA ARG A 54 -2.42 -5.95 8.06
C ARG A 54 -3.25 -7.22 7.94
N LEU A 55 -4.26 -7.40 8.79
CA LEU A 55 -5.17 -8.53 8.71
C LEU A 55 -5.99 -8.49 7.41
N CYS A 56 -6.58 -7.33 7.10
CA CYS A 56 -7.28 -7.09 5.84
C CYS A 56 -6.37 -7.35 4.63
N ALA A 57 -5.15 -6.84 4.64
CA ALA A 57 -4.17 -7.07 3.59
C ALA A 57 -3.88 -8.57 3.39
N ARG A 58 -3.74 -9.33 4.47
CA ARG A 58 -3.52 -10.79 4.41
C ARG A 58 -4.71 -11.52 3.81
N MET A 59 -5.94 -11.11 4.14
CA MET A 59 -7.16 -11.70 3.56
C MET A 59 -7.27 -11.41 2.06
N VAL A 60 -6.94 -10.19 1.61
CA VAL A 60 -6.95 -9.82 0.18
C VAL A 60 -5.95 -10.68 -0.59
N LYS A 61 -4.71 -10.81 -0.09
CA LYS A 61 -3.69 -11.67 -0.71
C LYS A 61 -4.10 -13.14 -0.76
N ALA A 62 -4.74 -13.66 0.30
CA ALA A 62 -5.21 -15.04 0.34
C ALA A 62 -6.34 -15.32 -0.67
N LYS A 63 -7.14 -14.31 -1.03
CA LYS A 63 -8.19 -14.45 -2.03
C LYS A 63 -7.67 -14.37 -3.48
N ALA A 64 -6.58 -13.64 -3.71
CA ALA A 64 -5.99 -13.48 -5.03
C ALA A 64 -5.22 -14.72 -5.53
N GLY A 65 -4.77 -15.60 -4.61
CA GLY A 65 -4.02 -16.81 -4.95
C GLY A 65 -4.87 -18.06 -5.26
N LYS A 66 -6.12 -17.91 -5.69
CA LYS A 66 -7.03 -19.03 -6.00
C LYS A 66 -7.34 -19.13 -7.48
#